data_AF-A0A9D8CDG1-F1
#
_entry.id   AF-A0A9D8CDG1-F1
#
_cell.length_a   1.000
_cell.length_b   1.000
_cell.length_c   1.000
_cell.angle_alpha   90.00
_cell.angle_beta   90.00
_cell.angle_gamma   90.00
#
_symmetry.space_group_name_H-M   'P 1'
#
loop_
_entity.id
_entity.type
_entity.pdbx_description
1 polymer ?
#
loop_
_entity_poly.entity_id
_entity_poly.type
_entity_poly.pdbx_seq_one_letter_code
_entity_poly.pdbx_strand_id
1 'polypeptide(L)' 'MRYRIALHRSEEGYSVSVPGLPGCWSQGKTETEAIENIREAICEYLAVVEEQLSGKDIREIEIAI' A
#
# COMPACT_ATOMS: atom_id res chain seq x y z
N MET A 1 -1.58 10.34 4.92
CA MET A 1 -1.10 9.17 5.68
C MET A 1 0.32 8.82 5.23
N ARG A 2 1.14 8.16 6.06
CA ARG A 2 2.47 7.66 5.69
C ARG A 2 2.47 6.14 5.76
N TYR A 3 2.89 5.48 4.68
CA TYR A 3 3.03 4.03 4.63
C TYR A 3 4.50 3.65 4.50
N ARG A 4 4.90 2.58 5.19
CA ARG A 4 6.19 1.94 4.97
C ARG A 4 6.04 1.02 3.77
N ILE A 5 6.98 1.11 2.84
CA ILE A 5 7.06 0.21 1.69
C ILE A 5 8.30 -0.67 1.82
N ALA A 6 8.21 -1.90 1.36
CA ALA A 6 9.33 -2.81 1.20
C ALA A 6 9.67 -2.89 -0.29
N LEU A 7 10.83 -2.36 -0.67
CA LEU A 7 11.30 -2.33 -2.04
C LEU A 7 12.32 -3.46 -2.24
N HIS A 8 12.20 -4.20 -3.34
CA HIS A 8 13.13 -5.26 -3.70
C HIS A 8 13.56 -5.08 -5.15
N ARG A 9 14.88 -5.01 -5.36
CA ARG A 9 15.51 -4.86 -6.67
C ARG A 9 15.95 -6.23 -7.20
N SER A 10 15.67 -6.50 -8.47
CA SER A 10 16.13 -7.67 -9.20
C SER A 10 16.77 -7.27 -10.53
N GLU A 11 17.19 -8.25 -11.33
CA GLU A 11 17.68 -8.03 -12.69
C GLU A 11 16.56 -7.55 -13.65
N GLU A 12 15.29 -7.83 -13.31
CA GLU A 12 14.14 -7.50 -14.16
C GLU A 12 13.49 -6.14 -13.85
N GLY A 13 13.92 -5.49 -12.75
CA GLY A 13 13.41 -4.22 -12.27
C GLY A 13 13.26 -4.17 -10.74
N TYR A 14 12.14 -3.63 -10.30
CA TYR A 14 11.80 -3.41 -8.89
C TYR A 14 10.41 -3.96 -8.60
N SER A 15 10.29 -4.72 -7.52
CA SER A 15 9.01 -5.08 -6.90
C SER A 15 8.86 -4.35 -5.59
N VAL A 16 7.63 -4.01 -5.21
CA VAL A 16 7.36 -3.26 -3.99
C VAL A 16 6.07 -3.72 -3.34
N SER A 17 6.04 -3.72 -2.00
CA SER A 17 4.86 -4.06 -1.21
C SER A 17 4.68 -3.16 0.00
N VAL A 18 3.48 -3.16 0.58
CA VAL A 18 3.15 -2.37 1.76
C VAL A 18 2.83 -3.31 2.94
N PRO A 19 3.74 -3.54 3.89
CA PRO A 19 3.48 -4.46 5.01
C PRO A 19 2.25 -4.09 5.85
N GLY A 20 1.90 -2.80 5.90
CA GLY A 20 0.71 -2.31 6.60
C GLY A 20 -0.61 -2.50 5.84
N LEU A 21 -0.58 -2.89 4.56
CA LEU A 21 -1.76 -3.09 3.71
C LEU A 21 -1.62 -4.45 3.00
N PRO A 22 -2.01 -5.57 3.65
CA PRO A 22 -1.88 -6.90 3.08
C PRO A 22 -2.54 -6.99 1.70
N GLY A 23 -1.79 -7.50 0.72
CA GLY A 23 -2.24 -7.62 -0.67
C GLY A 23 -1.90 -6.42 -1.57
N CYS A 24 -1.39 -5.32 -1.02
CA CYS A 24 -0.94 -4.18 -1.83
C CYS A 24 0.50 -4.41 -2.32
N TRP A 25 0.61 -4.76 -3.60
CA TRP A 25 1.87 -5.02 -4.32
C TRP A 25 1.90 -4.27 -5.64
N SER A 26 3.09 -3.91 -6.08
CA SER A 26 3.31 -3.33 -7.39
C SER A 26 4.74 -3.58 -7.87
N GLN A 27 5.06 -3.12 -9.07
CA GLN A 27 6.37 -3.30 -9.70
C GLN A 27 6.65 -2.21 -10.74
N GLY A 28 7.92 -2.04 -11.11
CA GLY A 28 8.36 -1.12 -12.16
C GLY A 28 9.76 -1.50 -12.67
N LYS A 29 10.12 -1.03 -13.87
CA LYS A 29 11.49 -1.19 -14.41
C LYS A 29 12.49 -0.30 -13.69
N THR A 30 12.03 0.82 -13.13
CA THR A 30 12.83 1.71 -12.29
C THR A 30 12.27 1.81 -10.88
N GLU A 31 13.10 2.27 -9.94
CA GLU A 31 12.66 2.53 -8.57
C GLU A 31 11.53 3.56 -8.54
N THR A 32 11.67 4.66 -9.29
CA THR A 32 10.66 5.71 -9.39
C THR A 32 9.32 5.16 -9.89
N GLU A 33 9.34 4.38 -10.96
CA GLU A 33 8.13 3.76 -11.52
C GLU A 33 7.46 2.81 -10.52
N ALA A 34 8.24 1.97 -9.83
CA ALA A 34 7.67 1.10 -8.80
C ALA A 34 7.04 1.90 -7.65
N ILE A 35 7.65 3.03 -7.27
CA ILE A 35 7.12 3.94 -6.24
C ILE A 35 5.84 4.65 -6.73
N GLU A 36 5.78 5.07 -7.98
CA GLU A 36 4.58 5.68 -8.57
C GLU A 36 3.44 4.64 -8.62
N ASN A 37 3.72 3.44 -9.14
CA ASN A 37 2.72 2.39 -9.27
C ASN A 37 2.21 1.90 -7.90
N ILE A 38 3.05 1.82 -6.86
CA ILE A 38 2.57 1.46 -5.52
C ILE A 38 1.75 2.58 -4.88
N ARG A 39 1.98 3.86 -5.21
CA ARG A 39 1.12 4.95 -4.73
C ARG A 39 -0.29 4.81 -5.28
N GLU A 40 -0.43 4.47 -6.56
CA GLU A 40 -1.74 4.22 -7.18
C GLU A 40 -2.44 3.03 -6.51
N ALA A 41 -1.73 1.91 -6.34
CA ALA A 41 -2.28 0.74 -5.66
C ALA A 41 -2.73 1.02 -4.21
N ILE A 42 -2.00 1.87 -3.47
CA ILE A 42 -2.41 2.32 -2.14
C ILE A 42 -3.69 3.16 -2.21
N CYS A 43 -3.79 4.08 -3.17
CA CYS A 43 -4.99 4.91 -3.34
C CYS A 43 -6.23 4.05 -3.64
N GLU A 44 -6.11 3.09 -4.57
CA GLU A 44 -7.20 2.16 -4.91
C GLU A 44 -7.61 1.31 -3.70
N TYR A 45 -6.64 0.77 -2.96
CA TYR A 45 -6.91 0.00 -1.75
C TYR A 45 -7.70 0.82 -0.72
N LEU A 46 -7.28 2.07 -0.46
CA LEU A 46 -7.95 2.92 0.51
C LEU A 46 -9.35 3.35 0.08
N ALA A 47 -9.60 3.51 -1.23
CA ALA A 47 -10.93 3.78 -1.75
C ALA A 47 -11.89 2.61 -1.44
N VAL A 48 -11.44 1.37 -1.63
CA VAL A 48 -12.22 0.17 -1.28
C VAL A 48 -12.43 0.06 0.24
N VAL A 49 -11.41 0.38 1.04
CA VAL A 49 -11.57 0.42 2.51
C VAL A 49 -12.63 1.44 2.92
N GLU A 50 -12.59 2.65 2.39
CA GLU A 50 -13.59 3.69 2.69
C GLU A 50 -15.01 3.24 2.34
N GLU A 51 -15.20 2.63 1.16
CA GLU A 51 -16.48 2.06 0.76
C GLU A 51 -16.96 0.98 1.75
N GLN A 52 -16.06 0.11 2.20
CA GLN A 52 -16.39 -0.92 3.17
C GLN A 52 -16.71 -0.36 4.56
N LEU A 53 -16.12 0.76 4.96
CA LEU A 53 -16.39 1.39 6.26
C LEU A 53 -17.68 2.22 6.25
N SER A 54 -18.17 2.59 5.06
CA SER A 54 -19.38 3.39 4.89
C SER A 54 -20.59 2.78 5.62
N GLY A 55 -21.24 3.59 6.45
CA GLY A 55 -22.42 3.20 7.23
C GLY A 55 -22.15 2.29 8.44
N LYS A 56 -20.89 2.02 8.79
CA LYS A 56 -20.53 1.25 9.98
C LYS A 56 -20.19 2.19 11.16
N ASP A 57 -20.38 1.72 12.39
CA ASP A 57 -19.88 2.39 13.60
C ASP A 57 -18.38 2.09 13.74
N ILE A 58 -17.54 3.01 13.26
CA ILE A 58 -16.08 2.86 13.25
C ILE A 58 -15.49 3.36 14.58
N ARG A 59 -14.63 2.54 15.18
CA ARG A 59 -13.89 2.86 16.42
C ARG A 59 -12.41 2.65 16.19
N GLU A 60 -11.59 3.61 16.58
CA GLU A 60 -10.14 3.47 16.61
C GLU A 60 -9.70 2.97 18.00
N ILE A 61 -8.74 2.05 18.02
CA ILE A 61 -8.17 1.51 19.26
C ILE A 61 -6.65 1.61 19.15
N GLU A 62 -6.02 2.26 20.13
CA GLU A 62 -4.57 2.37 20.23
C GLU A 62 -3.99 1.14 20.94
N ILE A 63 -2.98 0.51 20.35
CA ILE A 63 -2.26 -0.65 20.91
C ILE A 63 -0.76 -0.34 20.90
N ALA A 64 -0.12 -0.45 22.06
CA ALA A 64 1.34 -0.36 22.17
C ALA A 64 1.96 -1.74 21.87
N ILE A 65 2.95 -1.78 20.98
CA ILE A 65 3.75 -2.97 20.65
C ILE A 65 5.09 -2.89 21.38
#